data_AF-A0A419A5T5-F1
#
_entry.id   AF-A0A419A5T5-F1
#
_cell.length_a   1.000
_cell.length_b   1.000
_cell.length_c   1.000
_cell.angle_alpha   90.00
_cell.angle_beta   90.00
_cell.angle_gamma   90.00
#
_symmetry.space_group_name_H-M   'P 1'
#
loop_
_entity.id
_entity.type
_entity.pdbx_description
1 polymer ?
#
loop_
_entity_poly.entity_id
_entity_poly.type
_entity_poly.pdbx_seq_one_letter_code
_entity_poly.pdbx_strand_id
1 'polypeptide(L)'
;MALKMDMDSKKAELLLRAALLDDACNVAERLAALSAEIDVDDDGEASITLDLDLWPEGKASPEAEAIAKMLWLEIEWSSTTGTFPFAWPGLGEHSDKTTTYFKMVLDAYGRQKPESSS
;
A
#
# COMPACT_ATOMS: atom_id res chain seq x y z
N MET A 1 -7.98 -33.61 -9.74
CA MET A 1 -6.75 -32.95 -10.23
C MET A 1 -6.47 -31.79 -9.30
N ALA A 2 -5.45 -31.89 -8.45
CA ALA A 2 -5.01 -30.73 -7.68
C ALA A 2 -4.11 -29.90 -8.61
N LEU A 3 -4.49 -28.65 -8.89
CA LEU A 3 -3.55 -27.72 -9.51
C LEU A 3 -2.38 -27.56 -8.56
N LYS A 4 -1.23 -28.12 -8.90
CA LYS A 4 0.02 -27.85 -8.19
C LYS A 4 0.51 -26.51 -8.73
N MET A 5 0.01 -25.44 -8.13
CA MET A 5 0.38 -24.08 -8.49
C MET A 5 1.79 -23.86 -7.94
N ASP A 6 2.74 -23.57 -8.83
CA ASP A 6 4.11 -23.19 -8.46
C ASP A 6 4.05 -21.79 -7.84
N MET A 7 3.79 -21.74 -6.53
CA MET A 7 3.72 -20.51 -5.75
C MET A 7 5.14 -20.19 -5.27
N ASP A 8 5.66 -19.06 -5.71
CA ASP A 8 6.93 -18.51 -5.25
C ASP A 8 6.61 -17.35 -4.29
N SER A 9 7.46 -17.08 -3.30
CA SER A 9 7.25 -16.02 -2.31
C SER A 9 6.90 -14.69 -2.97
N LYS A 10 7.57 -14.32 -4.06
CA LYS A 10 7.29 -13.09 -4.82
C LYS A 10 5.89 -13.07 -5.45
N LYS A 11 5.36 -14.23 -5.85
CA LYS A 11 3.99 -14.32 -6.39
C LYS A 11 2.97 -14.12 -5.25
N ALA A 12 3.23 -14.68 -4.08
CA ALA A 12 2.41 -14.48 -2.89
C ALA A 12 2.44 -13.01 -2.44
N GLU A 13 3.62 -12.39 -2.37
CA GLU A 13 3.79 -10.95 -2.08
C GLU A 13 2.98 -10.07 -3.04
N LEU A 14 3.02 -10.36 -4.35
CA LEU A 14 2.27 -9.61 -5.35
C LEU A 14 0.76 -9.77 -5.19
N LEU A 15 0.28 -10.97 -4.85
CA LEU A 15 -1.14 -11.22 -4.60
C LEU A 15 -1.62 -10.51 -3.33
N LEU A 16 -0.85 -10.55 -2.25
CA LEU A 16 -1.14 -9.80 -1.02
C LEU A 16 -1.17 -8.29 -1.29
N ARG A 17 -0.21 -7.78 -2.06
CA ARG A 17 -0.18 -6.36 -2.48
C ARG A 17 -1.40 -5.98 -3.32
N ALA A 18 -1.81 -6.85 -4.25
CA ALA A 18 -3.01 -6.62 -5.05
C ALA A 18 -4.27 -6.59 -4.18
N ALA A 19 -4.38 -7.49 -3.22
CA ALA A 19 -5.51 -7.54 -2.30
C ALA A 19 -5.57 -6.29 -1.40
N LEU A 20 -4.43 -5.81 -0.89
CA LEU A 20 -4.35 -4.52 -0.18
C LEU A 20 -4.80 -3.34 -1.05
N LEU A 21 -4.57 -3.37 -2.36
CA LEU A 21 -5.04 -2.34 -3.29
C LEU A 21 -6.55 -2.40 -3.51
N ASP A 22 -7.15 -3.58 -3.48
CA ASP A 22 -8.60 -3.75 -3.55
C ASP A 22 -9.29 -3.24 -2.27
N ASP A 23 -8.65 -3.41 -1.11
CA ASP A 23 -9.09 -2.87 0.18
C ASP A 23 -8.87 -1.34 0.32
N ALA A 24 -8.13 -0.72 -0.59
CA ALA A 24 -7.82 0.71 -0.56
C ALA A 24 -8.96 1.58 -1.14
N CYS A 25 -9.50 2.46 -0.31
CA CYS A 25 -10.60 3.37 -0.62
C CYS A 25 -10.14 4.72 -1.21
N ASN A 26 -8.89 5.13 -0.98
CA ASN A 26 -8.37 6.43 -1.41
C ASN A 26 -6.93 6.34 -1.93
N VAL A 27 -6.41 7.45 -2.44
CA VAL A 27 -5.05 7.50 -3.01
C VAL A 27 -3.97 7.28 -1.94
N ALA A 28 -4.15 7.77 -0.71
CA ALA A 28 -3.19 7.53 0.37
C ALA A 28 -3.05 6.03 0.66
N GLU A 29 -4.17 5.35 0.85
CA GLU A 29 -4.21 3.91 1.13
C GLU A 29 -3.66 3.09 -0.05
N ARG A 30 -3.93 3.50 -1.30
CA ARG A 30 -3.32 2.84 -2.47
C ARG A 30 -1.81 3.03 -2.52
N LEU A 31 -1.32 4.22 -2.16
CA LEU A 31 0.12 4.45 -2.05
C LEU A 31 0.71 3.59 -0.92
N ALA A 32 0.05 3.50 0.23
CA ALA A 32 0.46 2.63 1.33
C ALA A 32 0.51 1.16 0.91
N ALA A 33 -0.52 0.67 0.22
CA ALA A 33 -0.57 -0.71 -0.27
C ALA A 33 0.52 -0.98 -1.32
N LEU A 34 0.72 -0.06 -2.28
CA LEU A 34 1.79 -0.18 -3.28
C LEU A 34 3.17 -0.25 -2.64
N SER A 35 3.34 0.48 -1.55
CA SER A 35 4.62 0.68 -0.91
C SER A 35 4.83 -0.13 0.36
N ALA A 36 3.85 -0.97 0.70
CA ALA A 36 3.92 -1.91 1.79
C ALA A 36 5.12 -2.84 1.59
N GLU A 37 5.89 -2.99 2.66
CA GLU A 37 6.92 -4.02 2.75
C GLU A 37 6.21 -5.33 3.07
N ILE A 38 6.29 -6.28 2.15
CA ILE A 38 5.67 -7.59 2.26
C ILE A 38 6.79 -8.60 2.08
N ASP A 39 7.02 -9.40 3.11
CA ASP A 39 7.96 -10.51 3.09
C ASP A 39 7.15 -11.78 3.37
N VAL A 40 7.33 -12.80 2.52
CA VAL A 40 6.67 -14.10 2.69
C VAL A 40 7.76 -15.13 2.84
N ASP A 41 7.76 -15.82 3.97
CA ASP A 41 8.70 -16.89 4.22
C ASP A 41 8.16 -18.26 3.77
N ASP A 42 9.07 -19.24 3.74
CA ASP A 42 8.74 -20.62 3.41
C ASP A 42 8.08 -21.38 4.59
N ASP A 43 8.05 -20.76 5.78
CA ASP A 43 7.51 -21.33 7.02
C ASP A 43 6.00 -21.06 7.18
N GLY A 44 5.40 -20.32 6.25
CA GLY A 44 3.95 -20.08 6.19
C GLY A 44 3.53 -18.77 6.84
N GLU A 45 4.45 -17.82 7.00
CA GLU A 45 4.19 -16.51 7.56
C GLU A 45 4.40 -15.42 6.50
N ALA A 46 3.55 -14.39 6.55
CA ALA A 46 3.67 -13.21 5.71
C ALA A 46 3.72 -11.97 6.61
N SER A 47 4.86 -11.29 6.65
CA SER A 47 5.01 -10.04 7.37
C SER A 47 4.64 -8.88 6.46
N ILE A 48 3.62 -8.10 6.85
CA ILE A 48 3.14 -6.93 6.11
C ILE A 48 3.34 -5.69 6.98
N THR A 49 4.18 -4.76 6.51
CA THR A 49 4.40 -3.47 7.16
C THR A 49 3.73 -2.34 6.37
N LEU A 50 2.82 -1.62 7.04
CA LEU A 50 2.11 -0.47 6.49
C LEU A 50 2.51 0.84 7.17
N ASP A 51 2.56 1.93 6.41
CA ASP A 51 2.80 3.27 6.96
C ASP A 51 1.50 3.87 7.52
N LEU A 52 1.47 4.16 8.82
CA LEU A 52 0.29 4.70 9.52
C LEU A 52 -0.08 6.11 9.05
N ASP A 53 0.85 6.84 8.42
CA ASP A 53 0.56 8.15 7.85
C ASP A 53 -0.32 8.04 6.58
N LEU A 54 -0.43 6.84 5.99
CA LEU A 54 -1.17 6.58 4.75
C LEU A 54 -2.28 5.53 4.90
N TRP A 55 -2.10 4.55 5.80
CA TRP A 55 -3.08 3.51 6.09
C TRP A 55 -3.56 3.63 7.54
N PRO A 56 -4.86 3.86 7.81
CA PRO A 56 -5.34 4.07 9.17
C PRO A 56 -5.05 2.88 10.09
N GLU A 57 -4.59 3.17 11.31
CA GLU A 57 -4.33 2.15 12.33
C GLU A 57 -5.59 1.32 12.62
N GLY A 58 -5.45 -0.01 12.57
CA GLY A 58 -6.57 -0.93 12.82
C GLY A 58 -7.61 -1.01 11.71
N LYS A 59 -7.38 -0.38 10.54
CA LYS A 59 -8.20 -0.62 9.36
C LYS A 59 -8.00 -2.07 8.91
N ALA A 60 -9.11 -2.82 8.83
CA ALA A 60 -9.12 -4.19 8.36
C ALA A 60 -8.85 -4.26 6.84
N SER A 61 -8.17 -5.34 6.44
CA SER A 61 -7.88 -5.67 5.04
C SER A 61 -8.46 -7.06 4.72
N PRO A 62 -9.80 -7.17 4.56
CA PRO A 62 -10.47 -8.45 4.39
C PRO A 62 -10.03 -9.20 3.14
N GLU A 63 -9.70 -8.52 2.04
CA GLU A 63 -9.21 -9.18 0.83
C GLU A 63 -7.79 -9.71 1.05
N ALA A 64 -6.91 -8.94 1.71
CA ALA A 64 -5.57 -9.41 2.04
C ALA A 64 -5.59 -10.64 2.96
N GLU A 65 -6.45 -10.64 3.98
CA GLU A 65 -6.68 -11.80 4.85
C GLU A 65 -7.25 -13.01 4.10
N ALA A 66 -8.15 -12.78 3.14
CA ALA A 66 -8.73 -13.85 2.34
C ALA A 66 -7.67 -14.52 1.47
N ILE A 67 -6.81 -13.74 0.81
CA ILE A 67 -5.69 -14.26 0.03
C ILE A 67 -4.69 -15.01 0.91
N ALA A 68 -4.30 -14.48 2.07
CA ALA A 68 -3.41 -15.18 2.98
C ALA A 68 -3.99 -16.54 3.42
N LYS A 69 -5.28 -16.59 3.78
CA LYS A 69 -5.98 -17.85 4.09
C LYS A 69 -5.99 -18.84 2.93
N MET A 70 -6.16 -18.36 1.69
CA MET A 70 -6.09 -19.20 0.48
C MET A 70 -4.68 -19.72 0.21
N LEU A 71 -3.65 -18.98 0.62
CA LEU A 71 -2.25 -19.35 0.51
C LEU A 71 -1.74 -20.14 1.74
N TRP A 72 -2.59 -20.35 2.75
CA TRP A 72 -2.23 -20.94 4.05
C TRP A 72 -1.12 -20.16 4.78
N LEU A 73 -1.13 -18.84 4.65
CA LEU A 73 -0.23 -17.92 5.32
C LEU A 73 -0.90 -17.28 6.53
N GLU A 74 -0.16 -17.15 7.63
CA GLU A 74 -0.52 -16.26 8.74
C GLU A 74 0.05 -14.86 8.46
N ILE A 75 -0.78 -13.82 8.57
CA ILE A 75 -0.30 -12.44 8.37
C ILE A 75 0.16 -11.88 9.72
N GLU A 76 1.43 -11.51 9.78
CA GLU A 76 1.96 -10.64 10.82
C GLU A 76 1.84 -9.18 10.36
N TRP A 77 1.04 -8.39 11.08
CA TRP A 77 0.87 -6.97 10.78
C TRP A 77 1.85 -6.14 11.59
N SER A 78 2.68 -5.39 10.86
CA SER A 78 3.59 -4.39 11.40
C SER A 78 3.24 -3.00 10.89
N SER A 79 3.71 -1.97 11.59
CA SER A 79 3.45 -0.60 11.21
C SER A 79 4.69 0.28 11.33
N THR A 80 4.79 1.25 10.43
CA THR A 80 5.87 2.24 10.40
C THR A 80 5.29 3.65 10.28
N THR A 81 6.11 4.68 10.52
CA THR A 81 5.72 6.10 10.40
C THR A 81 6.87 6.90 9.80
N GLY A 82 6.56 7.96 9.05
CA GLY A 82 7.56 8.92 8.56
C GLY A 82 8.54 8.38 7.52
N THR A 83 8.25 7.21 6.94
CA THR A 83 9.12 6.57 5.93
C THR A 83 8.75 6.93 4.50
N PHE A 84 7.52 7.42 4.25
CA PHE A 84 7.04 7.64 2.88
C PHE A 84 7.17 9.08 2.37
N PRO A 85 7.83 9.30 1.21
CA PRO A 85 8.01 10.63 0.62
C PRO A 85 6.71 11.26 0.08
N PHE A 86 5.60 10.51 0.09
CA PHE A 86 4.28 10.94 -0.38
C PHE A 86 3.25 11.12 0.75
N ALA A 87 3.65 10.98 2.01
CA ALA A 87 2.80 11.23 3.17
C ALA A 87 2.59 12.74 3.40
N TRP A 88 2.04 13.45 2.41
CA TRP A 88 1.56 14.82 2.59
C TRP A 88 0.27 14.79 3.41
N PRO A 89 0.29 15.23 4.68
CA PRO A 89 -0.83 15.04 5.59
C PRO A 89 -2.09 15.74 5.06
N GLY A 90 -3.22 15.02 5.10
CA GLY A 90 -4.52 15.58 4.75
C GLY A 90 -4.76 15.84 3.25
N LEU A 91 -3.94 15.28 2.34
CA LEU A 91 -4.17 15.41 0.88
C LEU A 91 -4.62 14.11 0.21
N GLY A 92 -4.06 12.97 0.61
CA GLY A 92 -4.36 11.67 -0.02
C GLY A 92 -5.74 11.10 0.33
N GLU A 93 -6.33 11.56 1.45
CA GLU A 93 -7.66 11.15 1.92
C GLU A 93 -8.81 11.80 1.12
N HIS A 94 -8.54 12.90 0.42
CA HIS A 94 -9.55 13.69 -0.30
C HIS A 94 -9.71 13.32 -1.78
N SER A 95 -9.02 12.29 -2.25
CA SER A 95 -9.09 11.90 -3.64
C SER A 95 -9.01 10.39 -3.87
N ASP A 96 -9.82 9.95 -4.83
CA ASP A 96 -9.82 8.63 -5.44
C ASP A 96 -8.95 8.55 -6.71
N LYS A 97 -8.42 9.69 -7.20
CA LYS A 97 -7.63 9.79 -8.43
C LYS A 97 -6.26 10.41 -8.19
N THR A 98 -5.20 9.73 -8.62
CA THR A 98 -3.82 10.20 -8.50
C THR A 98 -3.59 11.57 -9.16
N THR A 99 -4.30 11.88 -10.25
CA THR A 99 -4.22 13.19 -10.91
C THR A 99 -4.80 14.33 -10.08
N THR A 100 -5.86 14.08 -9.31
CA THR A 100 -6.46 15.06 -8.40
C THR A 100 -5.60 15.22 -7.15
N TYR A 101 -5.12 14.11 -6.58
CA TYR A 101 -4.13 14.13 -5.49
C TYR A 101 -2.87 14.93 -5.87
N PHE A 102 -2.27 14.67 -7.03
CA PHE A 102 -1.08 15.41 -7.48
C PHE A 102 -1.36 16.89 -7.72
N LYS A 103 -2.55 17.26 -8.23
CA LYS A 103 -2.97 18.67 -8.33
C LYS A 103 -3.07 19.33 -6.96
N MET A 104 -3.61 18.64 -5.95
CA MET A 104 -3.69 19.17 -4.59
C MET A 104 -2.30 19.31 -3.95
N VAL A 105 -1.39 18.37 -4.21
CA VAL A 105 0.02 18.47 -3.78
C VAL A 105 0.69 19.68 -4.45
N LEU A 106 0.48 19.89 -5.76
CA LEU A 106 0.97 21.07 -6.46
C LEU A 106 0.37 22.37 -5.94
N ASP A 107 -0.90 22.38 -5.55
CA ASP A 107 -1.57 23.56 -4.98
C ASP A 107 -1.05 23.89 -3.56
N ALA A 108 -0.91 22.87 -2.72
CA ALA A 108 -0.48 23.01 -1.33
C ALA A 108 1.04 23.24 -1.17
N TYR A 109 1.87 22.58 -1.99
CA TYR A 109 3.33 22.56 -1.85
C TYR A 109 4.08 23.09 -3.08
N GLY A 110 3.40 23.31 -4.21
CA GLY A 110 4.01 23.86 -5.41
C GLY A 110 4.24 25.36 -5.32
N ARG A 111 5.25 25.80 -4.57
CA ARG A 111 5.93 27.05 -4.91
C ARG A 111 7.12 26.76 -5.82
N GLN A 112 7.17 27.56 -6.89
CA GLN A 112 8.22 27.76 -7.90
C GLN A 112 8.15 26.88 -9.16
N LYS A 113 7.44 27.41 -10.17
CA LYS A 113 8.06 27.48 -11.50
C LYS A 113 9.41 28.19 -11.31
N PRO A 114 10.56 27.63 -11.72
CA PRO A 114 11.77 28.44 -11.78
C PRO A 114 11.41 29.60 -12.70
N GLU A 115 11.46 30.83 -12.18
CA GLU A 115 11.44 31.98 -13.06
C GLU A 115 12.61 31.78 -14.01
N SER A 116 12.29 31.48 -15.26
CA SER A 116 13.25 31.52 -16.36
C SER A 116 13.83 32.93 -16.31
N SER A 117 15.01 33.03 -15.69
CA SER A 117 15.78 34.25 -15.59
C SER A 117 16.08 34.64 -17.03
N SER A 118 15.43 35.74 -17.45
CA SER A 118 15.65 36.39 -18.74
C SER A 118 16.93 37.21 -18.70
#